data_AF-A0A9P1RCJ2-F1
#
_entry.id   AF-A0A9P1RCJ2-F1
#
_cell.length_a   1.000
_cell.length_b   1.000
_cell.length_c   1.000
_cell.angle_alpha   90.00
_cell.angle_beta   90.00
_cell.angle_gamma   90.00
#
_symmetry.space_group_name_H-M   'P 1'
#
loop_
_entity.id
_entity.type
_entity.pdbx_description
1 polymer ?
#
loop_
_entity_poly.entity_id
_entity_poly.type
_entity_poly.pdbx_seq_one_letter_code
_entity_poly.pdbx_strand_id
1 'polypeptide(L)' 'MLASAGLRPQGPLGGHRQASLLRLDMGRNYQYWYGLPNFYVITRYNHSTHYAMAVWELGKEVDRVRHRSVVRQD' A
#
# COMPACT_ATOMS: atom_id res chain seq x y z
N MET A 1 -8.81 1.40 -18.20
CA MET A 1 -7.39 1.81 -18.12
C MET A 1 -6.56 0.85 -17.26
N LEU A 2 -6.85 0.59 -15.97
CA LEU A 2 -6.12 -0.47 -15.21
C LEU A 2 -6.77 -1.87 -15.32
N ALA A 3 -8.09 -1.96 -15.18
CA ALA A 3 -8.80 -3.24 -15.32
C ALA A 3 -8.65 -3.87 -16.71
N SER A 4 -8.59 -3.04 -17.75
CA SER A 4 -8.32 -3.44 -19.13
C SER A 4 -6.90 -3.98 -19.35
N ALA A 5 -5.96 -3.64 -18.46
CA ALA A 5 -4.59 -4.16 -18.47
C ALA A 5 -4.45 -5.48 -17.68
N GLY A 6 -5.57 -6.11 -17.30
CA GLY A 6 -5.59 -7.36 -16.54
C GLY A 6 -5.35 -7.21 -15.03
N LEU A 7 -5.15 -5.98 -14.54
CA LEU A 7 -4.98 -5.72 -13.12
C LEU A 7 -6.33 -5.77 -12.40
N ARG A 8 -6.39 -6.49 -11.29
CA ARG A 8 -7.58 -6.57 -10.42
C ARG A 8 -7.21 -6.20 -8.99
N PRO A 9 -8.00 -5.36 -8.31
CA PRO A 9 -7.75 -5.04 -6.92
C PRO A 9 -8.03 -6.26 -6.04
N GLN A 10 -7.22 -6.46 -5.00
CA GLN A 10 -7.38 -7.56 -4.04
C GLN A 10 -8.49 -7.28 -3.01
N GLY A 11 -8.89 -6.02 -2.86
CA GLY A 11 -9.95 -5.60 -1.94
C GLY A 11 -10.77 -4.43 -2.49
N PRO A 12 -11.84 -4.02 -1.80
CA PRO A 12 -12.68 -2.92 -2.22
C PRO A 12 -11.89 -1.62 -2.32
N LEU A 13 -12.14 -0.84 -3.39
CA LEU A 13 -11.53 0.48 -3.58
C LEU A 13 -12.34 1.62 -2.94
N GLY A 14 -13.32 1.34 -2.06
CA GLY A 14 -14.03 2.37 -1.31
C GLY A 14 -14.69 3.48 -2.15
N GLY A 15 -15.18 3.16 -3.36
CA GLY A 15 -15.79 4.14 -4.27
C GLY A 15 -14.79 4.95 -5.12
N HIS A 16 -13.48 4.74 -4.96
CA HIS A 16 -12.47 5.39 -5.80
C HIS A 16 -12.55 4.89 -7.26
N ARG A 17 -12.79 5.83 -8.19
CA ARG A 17 -12.85 5.55 -9.64
C ARG A 17 -11.51 5.66 -10.34
N GLN A 18 -10.51 6.23 -9.68
CA GLN A 18 -9.17 6.45 -10.19
C GLN A 18 -8.14 6.05 -9.12
N ALA A 19 -7.03 5.51 -9.58
CA ALA A 19 -5.87 5.16 -8.78
C ALA A 19 -4.62 5.30 -9.65
N SER A 20 -3.48 5.59 -9.03
CA SER A 20 -2.19 5.46 -9.71
C SER A 20 -1.79 3.99 -9.78
N LEU A 21 -1.01 3.62 -10.80
CA LEU A 21 -0.35 2.33 -10.86
C LEU A 21 1.03 2.45 -10.22
N LEU A 22 1.23 1.76 -9.11
CA LEU A 22 2.55 1.62 -8.50
C LEU A 22 3.16 0.31 -8.98
N ARG A 23 4.46 0.32 -9.31
CA ARG A 23 5.23 -0.88 -9.63
C ARG A 23 6.45 -0.92 -8.72
N LEU A 24 6.55 -1.94 -7.89
CA LEU A 24 7.68 -2.19 -7.01
C LEU A 24 8.49 -3.35 -7.56
N ASP A 25 9.80 -3.18 -7.64
CA ASP A 25 10.73 -4.24 -8.01
C ASP A 25 11.06 -5.10 -6.79
N MET A 26 10.71 -6.38 -6.85
CA MET A 26 10.98 -7.36 -5.78
C MET A 26 12.18 -8.26 -6.14
N GLY A 27 12.97 -7.88 -7.14
CA GLY A 27 14.14 -8.59 -7.65
C GLY A 27 13.79 -9.73 -8.61
N ARG A 28 12.84 -10.61 -8.25
CA ARG A 28 12.41 -11.73 -9.12
C ARG A 28 11.13 -11.44 -9.90
N ASN A 29 10.35 -10.48 -9.43
CA ASN A 29 9.06 -10.14 -9.98
C ASN A 29 8.71 -8.69 -9.65
N TYR A 30 7.70 -8.18 -10.34
CA TYR A 30 7.09 -6.90 -9.99
C TYR A 30 5.85 -7.10 -9.13
N GLN A 31 5.70 -6.26 -8.12
CA GLN A 31 4.47 -6.13 -7.38
C GLN A 31 3.75 -4.85 -7.81
N TYR A 32 2.48 -4.99 -8.16
CA TYR A 32 1.64 -3.88 -8.60
C TYR A 32 0.64 -3.51 -7.52
N TRP A 33 0.49 -2.21 -7.28
CA TRP A 33 -0.47 -1.68 -6.31
C TRP A 33 -1.32 -0.58 -6.92
N TYR A 34 -2.55 -0.49 -6.43
CA TYR A 34 -3.44 0.64 -6.69
C TYR A 34 -3.14 1.74 -5.69
N GLY A 35 -2.43 2.78 -6.12
CA GLY A 35 -2.14 3.95 -5.29
C GLY A 35 -3.39 4.83 -5.18
N LEU A 36 -4.04 4.77 -4.03
CA LEU A 36 -5.20 5.61 -3.68
C LEU A 36 -4.75 7.00 -3.19
N PRO A 37 -5.67 7.98 -3.07
CA PRO A 37 -5.31 9.36 -2.71
C PRO A 37 -4.44 9.49 -1.45
N ASN A 38 -4.69 8.67 -0.42
CA ASN A 38 -3.89 8.69 0.81
C ASN A 38 -2.42 8.29 0.57
N PHE A 39 -2.14 7.37 -0.36
CA PHE A 39 -0.76 7.03 -0.71
C PHE A 39 -0.05 8.24 -1.33
N TYR A 40 -0.74 8.99 -2.20
CA TYR A 40 -0.21 10.24 -2.76
C TYR A 40 0.06 11.29 -1.66
N VAL A 41 -0.80 11.39 -0.64
CA VAL A 41 -0.57 12.28 0.51
C VAL A 41 0.75 11.94 1.22
N ILE A 42 1.08 10.66 1.44
CA ILE A 42 2.37 10.28 2.06
C ILE A 42 3.54 10.75 1.19
N THR A 43 3.43 10.64 -0.13
CA THR A 43 4.48 11.11 -1.05
C THR A 43 4.68 12.63 -1.02
N ARG A 44 3.77 13.41 -0.44
CA ARG A 44 3.97 14.87 -0.27
C ARG A 44 5.04 15.21 0.76
N TYR A 45 5.34 14.31 1.70
CA TYR A 45 6.48 14.46 2.62
C TYR A 45 7.82 14.19 1.93
N ASN A 46 7.85 13.18 1.06
CA ASN A 46 9.01 12.84 0.24
C ASN A 46 8.53 12.18 -1.06
N HIS A 47 8.90 12.77 -2.21
CA HIS A 47 8.46 12.40 -3.55
C HIS A 47 9.04 11.06 -4.04
N SER A 48 8.88 9.98 -3.27
CA SER A 48 9.39 8.65 -3.56
C SER A 48 8.34 7.58 -3.25
N THR A 49 8.05 6.72 -4.23
CA THR A 49 7.15 5.56 -4.06
C THR A 49 7.71 4.58 -3.02
N HIS A 50 9.02 4.34 -3.04
CA HIS A 50 9.68 3.46 -2.07
C HIS A 50 9.57 4.02 -0.65
N TYR A 51 9.77 5.33 -0.48
CA TYR A 51 9.57 5.99 0.82
C TYR A 51 8.14 5.81 1.33
N ALA A 52 7.15 6.15 0.51
CA ALA A 52 5.75 6.07 0.93
C ALA A 52 5.30 4.64 1.24
N MET A 53 5.77 3.65 0.46
CA MET A 53 5.49 2.25 0.72
C MET A 53 6.15 1.77 2.01
N ALA A 54 7.42 2.13 2.25
CA ALA A 54 8.12 1.77 3.47
C ALA A 54 7.46 2.37 4.73
N VAL A 55 7.03 3.64 4.67
CA VAL A 55 6.29 4.30 5.76
C VAL A 55 4.98 3.58 6.07
N TRP A 56 4.21 3.23 5.03
CA TRP A 56 2.94 2.54 5.20
C TRP A 56 3.12 1.12 5.77
N GLU A 57 4.02 0.31 5.18
CA GLU A 57 4.31 -1.05 5.65
C GLU A 57 4.85 -1.06 7.08
N LEU A 58 5.76 -0.14 7.42
CA LEU A 58 6.26 0.00 8.79
C LEU A 58 5.13 0.31 9.78
N GLY A 59 4.24 1.23 9.43
CA GLY A 59 3.09 1.58 10.26
C GLY A 59 2.18 0.39 10.55
N LYS A 60 1.86 -0.43 9.53
CA LYS A 60 1.08 -1.67 9.71
C LYS A 60 1.78 -2.65 10.64
N GLU A 61 3.09 -2.81 10.50
CA GLU A 61 3.82 -3.78 11.31
C GLU A 61 3.95 -3.36 12.77
N VAL A 62 4.19 -2.08 13.03
CA VAL A 62 4.14 -1.52 14.40
C VAL A 62 2.75 -1.75 15.00
N ASP A 63 1.70 -1.45 14.26
CA ASP A 63 0.32 -1.65 14.72
C ASP A 63 0.02 -3.13 15.05
N ARG A 64 0.40 -4.04 14.16
CA ARG A 64 0.26 -5.49 14.34
C ARG A 64 0.99 -5.99 15.59
N VAL A 65 2.21 -5.51 15.84
CA VAL A 65 3.00 -5.89 17.02
C VAL A 65 2.34 -5.38 18.30
N ARG A 66 1.86 -4.13 18.32
CA ARG A 66 1.18 -3.55 19.50
C ARG A 66 -0.08 -4.31 19.86
N HIS A 67 -0.91 -4.64 18.88
CA HIS A 67 -2.16 -5.40 19.11
C HIS A 67 -1.90 -6.86 19.51
N ARG A 68 -0.83 -7.49 19.01
CA ARG A 68 -0.43 -8.85 19.40
C ARG A 68 0.01 -8.93 20.88
N SER A 69 0.65 -7.90 21.40
CA SER A 69 1.09 -7.87 22.80
C SER A 69 -0.07 -7.75 23.78
N VAL A 70 -1.16 -7.09 23.38
CA VAL A 70 -2.39 -6.96 24.20
C VAL A 70 -3.12 -8.31 24.31
N VAL A 71 -3.16 -9.11 23.23
CA VAL A 71 -3.89 -10.39 23.21
C VAL A 71 -3.15 -11.54 23.93
N ARG A 72 -1.86 -11.41 24.22
CA ARG A 72 -1.06 -12.46 24.89
C ARG A 72 -0.95 -12.28 26.41
N GLN A 73 -1.63 -11.30 27.00
CA GLN A 73 -1.61 -11.05 28.44
C GLN A 73 -2.81 -11.67 29.19
N ASP A 74 -3.63 -12.47 28.52
CA ASP A 74 -4.73 -13.26 29.10
C ASP A 74 -4.42 -14.76 29.14
#